data_AF-A0A6G0KH22-F1
#
_entry.id   AF-A0A6G0KH22-F1
#
_cell.length_a   1.000
_cell.length_b   1.000
_cell.length_c   1.000
_cell.angle_alpha   90.00
_cell.angle_beta   90.00
_cell.angle_gamma   90.00
#
_symmetry.space_group_name_H-M   'P 1'
#
loop_
_entity.id
_entity.type
_entity.pdbx_description
1 polymer ?
#
loop_
_entity_poly.entity_id
_entity_poly.type
_entity_poly.pdbx_seq_one_letter_code
_entity_poly.pdbx_strand_id
1 'polypeptide(L)'
;MRLSQLLVVIAVTCLLTSEALTTNTDSNQAKLSKGAVVSGPIQRRLEVALTIDQMKALMAEGVNEEAYAKRLGVHDRMVKLSEAGGTGLHDFMMTDEYKKINAYQDFLRKARRVAKRTQEMEALRALKKSKAKINWSSIKKVFRSKT
;
A
#
# COMPACT_ATOMS: atom_id res chain seq x y z
N MET A 1 -22.76 -13.88 35.85
CA MET A 1 -21.65 -13.81 34.88
C MET A 1 -22.05 -12.81 33.80
N ARG A 2 -21.56 -11.57 33.92
CA ARG A 2 -20.41 -11.01 33.18
C ARG A 2 -20.77 -10.57 31.76
N LEU A 3 -21.18 -9.31 31.64
CA LEU A 3 -21.19 -8.52 30.40
C LEU A 3 -20.68 -7.09 30.69
N SER A 4 -19.78 -6.97 31.66
CA SER A 4 -19.28 -5.70 32.22
C SER A 4 -17.74 -5.62 32.25
N GLN A 5 -17.05 -6.30 31.33
CA GLN A 5 -15.58 -6.30 31.26
C GLN A 5 -15.04 -6.15 29.84
N LEU A 6 -15.51 -5.14 29.09
CA LEU A 6 -14.85 -4.69 27.85
C LEU A 6 -14.86 -3.15 27.72
N LEU A 7 -14.82 -2.43 28.84
CA LEU A 7 -14.79 -0.95 28.87
C LEU A 7 -13.66 -0.37 29.73
N VAL A 8 -12.60 -1.13 30.00
CA VAL A 8 -11.43 -0.62 30.72
C VAL A 8 -10.19 -1.03 29.92
N VAL A 9 -9.25 -0.09 29.75
CA VAL A 9 -7.88 -0.22 29.18
C VAL A 9 -7.64 0.34 27.76
N ILE A 10 -8.33 1.40 27.31
CA ILE A 10 -7.71 2.35 26.36
C ILE A 10 -7.96 3.81 26.80
N ALA A 11 -7.73 4.05 28.09
CA ALA A 11 -7.29 5.35 28.58
C ALA A 11 -5.84 5.12 29.06
N VAL A 12 -4.95 6.09 28.84
CA VAL A 12 -3.49 6.02 29.09
C VAL A 12 -2.63 5.67 27.85
N THR A 13 -2.75 6.47 26.79
CA THR A 13 -1.54 6.96 26.08
C THR A 13 -1.71 8.35 25.42
N CYS A 14 -2.75 9.12 25.76
CA CYS A 14 -2.90 10.51 25.29
C CYS A 14 -2.11 11.53 26.14
N LEU A 15 -0.95 11.15 26.67
CA LEU A 15 -0.11 12.04 27.48
C LEU A 15 1.37 11.84 27.13
N LEU A 16 1.75 12.19 25.90
CA LEU A 16 3.09 12.69 25.65
C LEU A 16 3.02 13.84 24.63
N THR A 17 3.25 15.04 25.18
CA THR A 17 3.85 16.21 24.52
C THR A 17 3.05 16.90 23.41
N SER A 18 1.98 17.59 23.80
CA SER A 18 1.63 18.88 23.19
C SER A 18 2.37 19.98 23.96
N GLU A 19 3.56 20.34 23.49
CA GLU A 19 4.24 21.58 23.88
C GLU A 19 4.83 22.22 22.62
N ALA A 20 4.86 23.55 22.60
CA ALA A 20 5.36 24.44 21.56
C ALA A 20 4.43 24.73 20.36
N LEU A 21 3.31 25.39 20.72
CA LEU A 21 2.79 26.54 19.97
C LEU A 21 3.85 27.66 19.92
N THR A 22 3.91 28.39 18.78
CA THR A 22 4.81 29.52 18.43
C THR A 22 6.21 29.07 17.96
N THR A 23 6.70 29.44 16.79
CA THR A 23 6.94 30.80 16.29
C THR A 23 6.92 30.88 14.74
N ASN A 24 6.54 32.06 14.26
CA ASN A 24 6.72 32.52 12.88
C ASN A 24 8.11 32.18 12.33
N THR A 25 8.23 31.84 11.04
CA THR A 25 9.30 32.34 10.16
C THR A 25 8.91 32.03 8.70
N ASP A 26 8.58 33.10 7.98
CA ASP A 26 8.71 33.17 6.53
C ASP A 26 10.17 32.86 6.14
N SER A 27 10.37 31.94 5.20
CA SER A 27 11.65 31.86 4.48
C SER A 27 11.44 31.15 3.15
N ASN A 28 11.11 31.94 2.14
CA ASN A 28 11.51 31.69 0.77
C ASN A 28 13.03 31.49 0.71
N GLN A 29 13.54 30.31 0.35
CA GLN A 29 14.62 30.25 -0.64
C GLN A 29 14.85 28.84 -1.19
N ALA A 30 14.76 28.78 -2.51
CA ALA A 30 15.23 27.70 -3.35
C ALA A 30 16.69 27.34 -3.07
N LYS A 31 16.98 26.04 -3.05
CA LYS A 31 18.11 25.39 -3.76
C LYS A 31 18.16 23.91 -3.36
N LEU A 32 17.57 23.06 -4.18
CA LEU A 32 17.98 21.66 -4.24
C LEU A 32 18.47 21.34 -5.65
N SER A 33 19.79 21.42 -5.72
CA SER A 33 20.75 20.80 -6.63
C SER A 33 20.19 19.79 -7.64
N LYS A 34 20.50 20.05 -8.91
CA LYS A 34 20.58 19.06 -9.99
C LYS A 34 21.51 17.92 -9.56
N GLY A 35 20.94 16.84 -9.04
CA GLY A 35 21.60 15.55 -8.89
C GLY A 35 21.01 14.57 -9.89
N ALA A 36 21.66 14.43 -11.05
CA ALA A 36 21.32 13.41 -12.03
C ALA A 36 21.62 12.02 -11.45
N VAL A 37 20.56 11.26 -11.13
CA VAL A 37 20.67 9.80 -10.96
C VAL A 37 20.09 9.15 -12.20
N VAL A 38 20.98 8.89 -13.15
CA VAL A 38 20.76 7.96 -14.24
C VAL A 38 20.64 6.56 -13.64
N SER A 39 19.48 5.93 -13.85
CA SER A 39 19.32 4.48 -13.71
C SER A 39 18.29 3.98 -14.73
N GLY A 40 18.80 3.46 -15.85
CA GLY A 40 18.29 2.28 -16.56
C GLY A 40 16.93 2.37 -17.29
N PRO A 41 16.85 1.93 -18.57
CA PRO A 41 15.69 2.16 -19.43
C PRO A 41 14.62 1.08 -19.25
N ILE A 42 13.54 1.41 -18.55
CA ILE A 42 12.21 0.88 -18.87
C ILE A 42 11.25 2.07 -19.01
N GLN A 43 11.70 3.07 -19.75
CA GLN A 43 10.78 4.00 -20.41
C GLN A 43 10.43 3.39 -21.76
N ARG A 44 9.66 2.28 -21.74
CA ARG A 44 8.76 2.07 -22.88
C ARG A 44 7.76 3.20 -22.79
N ARG A 45 8.03 4.26 -23.55
CA ARG A 45 7.09 5.31 -23.95
C ARG A 45 5.75 4.67 -24.31
N LEU A 46 4.88 4.50 -23.32
CA LEU A 46 3.47 4.77 -23.48
C LEU A 46 3.35 6.22 -23.03
N GLU A 47 3.48 7.16 -23.96
CA GLU A 47 3.30 8.60 -23.71
C GLU A 47 1.89 8.95 -23.20
N VAL A 48 1.00 7.95 -23.03
CA VAL A 48 -0.36 8.11 -22.50
C VAL A 48 -0.62 7.28 -21.23
N ALA A 49 0.34 6.50 -20.74
CA ALA A 49 0.16 5.69 -19.54
C ALA A 49 0.36 6.53 -18.26
N LEU A 50 -0.62 6.44 -17.36
CA LEU A 50 -0.57 6.98 -16.00
C LEU A 50 0.80 6.68 -15.37
N THR A 51 1.46 7.69 -14.78
CA THR A 51 2.80 7.50 -14.21
C THR A 51 2.73 6.74 -12.89
N ILE A 52 3.83 6.11 -12.49
CA ILE A 52 3.90 5.37 -11.22
C ILE A 52 3.57 6.28 -10.03
N ASP A 53 4.01 7.54 -10.04
CA ASP A 53 3.75 8.45 -8.92
C ASP A 53 2.30 8.91 -8.86
N GLN A 54 1.64 9.07 -10.02
CA GLN A 54 0.19 9.27 -10.07
C GLN A 54 -0.57 8.05 -9.53
N MET A 55 -0.14 6.83 -9.88
CA MET A 55 -0.74 5.60 -9.33
C MET A 55 -0.56 5.51 -7.82
N LYS A 56 0.62 5.85 -7.29
CA LYS A 56 0.86 5.89 -5.84
C LYS A 56 -0.05 6.92 -5.16
N ALA A 57 -0.22 8.10 -5.74
CA ALA A 57 -1.10 9.13 -5.20
C ALA A 57 -2.56 8.66 -5.14
N LEU A 58 -3.08 8.07 -6.22
CA LEU A 58 -4.43 7.50 -6.25
C LEU A 58 -4.61 6.39 -5.22
N MET A 59 -3.60 5.52 -5.08
CA MET A 59 -3.62 4.46 -4.07
C MET A 59 -3.60 5.02 -2.64
N ALA A 60 -2.82 6.08 -2.39
CA ALA A 60 -2.77 6.75 -1.09
C ALA A 60 -4.09 7.46 -0.76
N GLU A 61 -4.80 7.97 -1.77
CA GLU A 61 -6.15 8.51 -1.66
C GLU A 61 -7.22 7.41 -1.43
N GLY A 62 -6.87 6.13 -1.60
CA GLY A 62 -7.82 5.02 -1.46
C GLY A 62 -8.75 4.84 -2.67
N VAL A 63 -8.38 5.43 -3.82
CA VAL A 63 -9.14 5.28 -5.06
C VAL A 63 -9.02 3.83 -5.54
N ASN A 64 -10.15 3.19 -5.83
CA ASN A 64 -10.16 1.87 -6.46
C ASN A 64 -10.31 2.00 -7.98
N GLU A 65 -10.18 0.88 -8.70
CA GLU A 65 -10.31 0.83 -10.15
C GLU A 65 -11.62 1.45 -10.67
N GLU A 66 -12.73 1.13 -10.02
CA GLU A 66 -14.06 1.60 -10.40
C GLU A 66 -14.20 3.12 -10.23
N ALA A 67 -13.75 3.65 -9.08
CA ALA A 67 -13.72 5.08 -8.82
C ALA A 67 -12.81 5.81 -9.81
N TYR A 68 -11.69 5.20 -10.20
CA TYR A 68 -10.81 5.75 -11.22
C TYR A 68 -11.48 5.75 -12.61
N ALA A 69 -12.20 4.69 -12.97
CA ALA A 69 -13.00 4.63 -14.21
C ALA A 69 -14.11 5.69 -14.24
N LYS A 70 -14.74 5.97 -13.09
CA LYS A 70 -15.71 7.06 -12.94
C LYS A 70 -15.08 8.43 -13.12
N ARG A 71 -13.88 8.67 -12.58
CA ARG A 71 -13.11 9.93 -12.79
C ARG A 71 -12.77 10.16 -14.26
N LEU A 72 -12.52 9.10 -15.01
CA LEU A 72 -12.28 9.16 -16.45
C LEU A 72 -13.56 9.28 -17.29
N GLY A 73 -14.74 9.20 -16.68
CA GLY A 73 -16.03 9.26 -17.39
C GLY A 73 -16.31 8.07 -18.30
N VAL A 74 -15.56 6.97 -18.15
CA VAL A 74 -15.70 5.78 -19.02
C VAL A 74 -16.39 4.61 -18.34
N HIS A 75 -16.77 4.74 -17.06
CA HIS A 75 -17.40 3.68 -16.30
C HIS A 75 -18.66 3.13 -16.96
N ASP A 76 -19.63 3.98 -17.28
CA ASP A 76 -20.90 3.54 -17.88
C ASP A 76 -20.69 2.91 -19.26
N ARG A 77 -19.75 3.45 -20.04
CA ARG A 77 -19.37 2.90 -21.35
C ARG A 77 -18.73 1.52 -21.19
N MET A 78 -17.86 1.35 -20.21
CA MET A 78 -17.19 0.07 -19.91
C MET A 78 -18.20 -1.00 -19.51
N VAL A 79 -19.15 -0.65 -18.63
CA VAL A 79 -20.23 -1.57 -18.20
C VAL A 79 -21.08 -1.99 -19.40
N LYS A 80 -21.58 -1.03 -20.17
CA LYS A 80 -22.40 -1.32 -21.36
C LYS A 80 -21.68 -2.21 -22.38
N LEU A 81 -20.40 -1.95 -22.65
CA LEU A 81 -19.62 -2.74 -23.59
C LEU A 81 -19.28 -4.14 -23.07
N SER A 82 -19.07 -4.27 -21.76
CA SER A 82 -18.85 -5.57 -21.13
C SER A 82 -20.10 -6.45 -21.16
N GLU A 83 -21.29 -5.85 -21.02
CA GLU A 83 -22.58 -6.56 -21.06
C GLU A 83 -22.99 -6.94 -22.48
N ALA A 84 -22.79 -6.04 -23.45
CA ALA A 84 -23.18 -6.27 -24.83
C ALA A 84 -22.35 -7.39 -25.51
N GLY A 85 -21.07 -7.51 -25.16
CA GLY A 85 -20.13 -8.40 -25.83
C GLY A 85 -19.87 -8.00 -27.29
N GLY A 86 -18.74 -8.43 -27.86
CA GLY A 86 -18.40 -8.20 -29.27
C GLY A 86 -17.24 -7.24 -29.52
N THR A 87 -17.08 -6.81 -30.77
CA THR A 87 -15.90 -6.07 -31.26
C THR A 87 -15.74 -4.69 -30.61
N GLY A 88 -16.85 -4.04 -30.22
CA GLY A 88 -16.81 -2.74 -29.56
C GLY A 88 -16.09 -2.74 -28.20
N LEU A 89 -16.05 -3.89 -27.51
CA LEU A 89 -15.25 -4.04 -26.29
C LEU A 89 -13.76 -4.03 -26.61
N HIS A 90 -13.34 -4.76 -27.65
CA HIS A 90 -11.94 -4.80 -28.08
C HIS A 90 -11.45 -3.40 -28.49
N ASP A 91 -12.25 -2.65 -29.25
CA ASP A 91 -11.90 -1.28 -29.65
C ASP A 91 -11.81 -0.35 -28.44
N PHE A 92 -12.70 -0.51 -27.46
CA PHE A 92 -12.61 0.22 -26.20
C PHE A 92 -11.37 -0.14 -25.40
N MET A 93 -10.94 -1.40 -25.39
CA MET A 93 -9.71 -1.82 -24.71
C MET A 93 -8.45 -1.19 -25.32
N MET A 94 -8.51 -0.76 -26.59
CA MET A 94 -7.41 -0.06 -27.26
C MET A 94 -7.36 1.44 -26.96
N THR A 95 -8.39 1.99 -26.31
CA THR A 95 -8.43 3.40 -25.89
C THR A 95 -7.44 3.70 -24.78
N ASP A 96 -7.02 4.96 -24.70
CA ASP A 96 -6.04 5.38 -23.71
C ASP A 96 -6.61 5.43 -22.29
N GLU A 97 -7.91 5.71 -22.15
CA GLU A 97 -8.62 5.66 -20.88
C GLU A 97 -8.61 4.24 -20.31
N TYR A 98 -8.92 3.24 -21.14
CA TYR A 98 -8.88 1.85 -20.71
C TYR A 98 -7.47 1.40 -20.36
N LYS A 99 -6.46 1.78 -21.17
CA LYS A 99 -5.04 1.48 -20.85
C LYS A 99 -4.63 2.07 -19.50
N LYS A 100 -5.08 3.28 -19.16
CA LYS A 100 -4.82 3.90 -17.83
C LYS A 100 -5.49 3.10 -16.71
N ILE A 101 -6.73 2.67 -16.88
CA ILE A 101 -7.46 1.84 -15.90
C ILE A 101 -6.74 0.52 -15.68
N ASN A 102 -6.41 -0.19 -16.76
CA ASN A 102 -5.71 -1.47 -16.70
C ASN A 102 -4.33 -1.33 -16.03
N ALA A 103 -3.58 -0.28 -16.36
CA ALA A 103 -2.29 -0.01 -15.73
C ALA A 103 -2.43 0.23 -14.21
N TYR A 104 -3.46 0.97 -13.79
CA TYR A 104 -3.71 1.21 -12.38
C TYR A 104 -4.16 -0.05 -11.63
N GLN A 105 -5.02 -0.87 -12.24
CA GLN A 105 -5.45 -2.15 -11.72
C GLN A 105 -4.25 -3.10 -11.48
N ASP A 106 -3.35 -3.18 -12.46
CA ASP A 106 -2.13 -3.97 -12.36
C ASP A 106 -1.20 -3.48 -11.23
N PHE A 107 -1.08 -2.16 -11.09
CA PHE A 107 -0.34 -1.53 -10.00
C PHE A 107 -0.91 -1.94 -8.63
N LEU A 108 -2.24 -1.80 -8.43
CA LEU A 108 -2.91 -2.20 -7.18
C LEU A 108 -2.74 -3.69 -6.87
N ARG A 109 -2.80 -4.55 -7.89
CA ARG A 109 -2.56 -6.00 -7.72
C ARG A 109 -1.11 -6.29 -7.30
N LYS A 110 -0.14 -5.56 -7.84
CA LYS A 110 1.27 -5.70 -7.47
C LYS A 110 1.53 -5.19 -6.05
N ALA A 111 0.98 -4.04 -5.69
CA ALA A 111 1.08 -3.46 -4.35
C ALA A 111 0.54 -4.42 -3.28
N ARG A 112 -0.65 -5.00 -3.49
CA ARG A 112 -1.24 -6.00 -2.58
C ARG A 112 -0.36 -7.23 -2.40
N ARG A 113 0.24 -7.75 -3.48
CA ARG A 113 1.17 -8.90 -3.41
C ARG A 113 2.42 -8.58 -2.61
N VAL A 114 2.97 -7.38 -2.76
CA VAL A 114 4.15 -6.93 -1.99
C VAL A 114 3.80 -6.81 -0.51
N ALA A 115 2.69 -6.14 -0.18
CA ALA A 115 2.23 -6.00 1.20
C ALA A 115 2.06 -7.36 1.90
N LYS A 116 1.43 -8.32 1.22
CA LYS A 116 1.28 -9.70 1.73
C LYS A 116 2.63 -10.36 2.04
N ARG A 117 3.60 -10.27 1.10
CA ARG A 117 4.95 -10.83 1.32
C ARG A 117 5.68 -10.15 2.47
N THR A 118 5.53 -8.84 2.63
CA THR A 118 6.13 -8.10 3.75
C THR A 118 5.55 -8.59 5.08
N GLN A 119 4.23 -8.76 5.18
CA GLN A 119 3.59 -9.32 6.37
C GLN A 119 4.07 -10.75 6.67
N GLU A 120 4.16 -11.61 5.66
CA GLU A 120 4.70 -12.98 5.82
C GLU A 120 6.15 -12.97 6.33
N MET A 121 6.99 -12.09 5.78
CA MET A 121 8.39 -11.94 6.20
C MET A 121 8.53 -11.40 7.62
N GLU A 122 7.71 -10.43 8.01
CA GLU A 122 7.66 -9.91 9.38
C GLU A 122 7.18 -10.97 10.37
N ALA A 123 6.16 -11.76 10.02
CA ALA A 123 5.69 -12.88 10.81
C ALA A 123 6.78 -13.96 10.98
N LEU A 124 7.53 -14.29 9.93
CA LEU A 124 8.66 -15.21 10.00
C LEU A 124 9.80 -14.67 10.88
N ARG A 125 10.11 -13.37 10.79
CA ARG A 125 11.09 -12.72 11.67
C ARG A 125 10.65 -12.77 13.13
N ALA A 126 9.38 -12.47 13.41
CA ALA A 126 8.81 -12.56 14.74
C ALA A 126 8.87 -13.99 15.31
N LEU A 127 8.54 -15.00 14.49
CA LEU A 127 8.64 -16.42 14.85
C LEU A 127 10.09 -16.85 15.14
N LYS A 128 11.05 -16.42 14.32
CA LYS A 128 12.48 -16.71 14.56
C LYS A 128 12.96 -16.07 15.87
N LYS A 129 12.57 -14.83 16.13
CA LYS A 129 12.90 -14.11 17.36
C LYS A 129 12.29 -14.78 18.59
N SER A 130 11.04 -15.23 18.52
CA SER A 130 10.40 -15.94 19.63
C SER A 130 11.07 -17.29 19.89
N LYS A 131 11.37 -18.09 18.85
CA LYS A 131 12.11 -19.35 18.98
C LYS A 131 13.52 -19.17 19.54
N ALA A 132 14.25 -18.12 19.14
CA ALA A 132 15.56 -17.81 19.70
C ALA A 132 15.49 -17.39 21.18
N LYS A 133 14.38 -16.75 21.58
CA LYS A 133 14.13 -16.35 22.98
C LYS A 133 13.71 -17.52 23.87
N ILE A 134 13.18 -18.60 23.29
CA ILE A 134 12.93 -19.85 24.00
C ILE A 134 14.28 -20.50 24.33
N ASN A 135 14.67 -20.48 25.60
CA ASN A 135 15.89 -21.12 26.08
C ASN A 135 15.74 -22.65 26.09
N TRP A 136 15.94 -23.27 24.93
CA TRP A 136 15.94 -24.73 24.75
C TRP A 136 16.97 -25.45 25.63
N SER A 137 18.04 -24.78 26.05
CA SER A 137 19.01 -25.35 26.99
C SER A 137 18.44 -25.49 28.40
N SER A 138 17.69 -24.49 28.89
CA SER A 138 16.97 -24.58 30.17
C SER A 138 15.86 -25.61 30.13
N ILE A 139 15.11 -25.68 29.03
CA ILE A 139 14.02 -26.66 28.88
C ILE A 139 14.55 -28.10 28.79
N LYS A 140 15.66 -28.32 28.05
CA LYS A 140 16.35 -29.61 28.04
C LYS A 140 16.92 -30.00 29.40
N LYS A 141 17.46 -29.04 30.18
CA LYS A 141 17.94 -29.31 31.55
C LYS A 141 16.82 -29.81 32.46
N VAL A 142 15.66 -29.17 32.42
CA VAL A 142 14.49 -29.57 33.23
C VAL A 142 13.97 -30.96 32.83
N PHE A 143 14.00 -31.29 31.54
CA PHE A 143 13.60 -32.63 31.08
C PHE A 143 14.60 -33.73 31.46
N ARG A 144 15.91 -33.41 31.45
CA ARG A 144 16.98 -34.37 31.76
C ARG A 144 17.17 -34.61 33.25
N SER A 145 16.69 -33.73 34.13
CA SER A 145 16.77 -33.91 35.59
C SER A 145 15.59 -34.69 36.19
N LYS A 146 14.64 -35.14 35.37
CA LYS A 146 13.45 -35.89 35.80
C LYS A 146 13.48 -37.38 35.38
N THR A 147 14.55 -37.81 34.72
CA THR A 147 14.88 -39.21 34.42
C THR A 147 16.09 -39.60 35.25
#